data_AF-A0A2E3H9H3-F1
#
_entry.id   AF-A0A2E3H9H3-F1
#
_cell.length_a   1.000
_cell.length_b   1.000
_cell.length_c   1.000
_cell.angle_alpha   90.00
_cell.angle_beta   90.00
_cell.angle_gamma   90.00
#
_symmetry.space_group_name_H-M   'P 1'
#
loop_
_entity.id
_entity.type
_entity.pdbx_description
1 polymer ?
#
loop_
_entity_poly.entity_id
_entity_poly.type
_entity_poly.pdbx_seq_one_letter_code
_entity_poly.pdbx_strand_id
1 'polypeptide(L)'
;MSQMKNAELRGLITEIQGCLASGVKGEGAEVLAINYARECRAVNQRLVQVAEMLEADGALQALQFAEMEPCLIERAGELSFGSELDWQEFCQEHGHEVAPMIDADTVDRLDELYRQGLSPGHPLYKEYRSAALARDDEKAYSLARLIVRMMPEDGNARGELERLERKKVHELLGRIEAAMEEEHDSDMLALLEELENAGNPEELEKQAVYGQATERRWRLQREEALGQIPGWLSQAGSILATENADWREASVIHKELTDALAAFGISLGEEERESEVSIAAKIREGQMEAERQARIAQLSSELAALGDEVQAKSVTPVGVDARSAGTSLEELQRIERELSQLRAEFSPPDQARQSALRAQLEQVIGRWRSRRRARLVASSVVVVLLLGAALAYGIFSKQAEDRRALLVQLMEEGKAEAVAGQIEELRAGKTLL
;
A
#
# COMPACT_ATOMS: atom_id res chain seq x y z
N MET A 1 -22.61 9.94 19.50
CA MET A 1 -22.15 9.35 18.23
C MET A 1 -20.87 9.98 17.70
N SER A 2 -20.68 11.30 17.64
CA SER A 2 -19.48 11.88 16.98
C SER A 2 -18.15 11.58 17.68
N GLN A 3 -18.02 11.75 19.00
CA GLN A 3 -16.74 11.56 19.70
C GLN A 3 -16.41 10.09 19.94
N MET A 4 -17.42 9.25 20.20
CA MET A 4 -17.25 7.80 20.28
C MET A 4 -16.85 7.21 18.93
N LYS A 5 -17.48 7.64 17.81
CA LYS A 5 -17.04 7.26 16.46
C LYS A 5 -15.66 7.82 16.10
N ASN A 6 -15.27 8.99 16.60
CA ASN A 6 -13.93 9.54 16.39
C ASN A 6 -12.88 8.83 17.27
N ALA A 7 -13.25 8.32 18.44
CA ALA A 7 -12.38 7.45 19.24
C ALA A 7 -12.21 6.08 18.58
N GLU A 8 -13.28 5.48 18.08
CA GLU A 8 -13.26 4.25 17.28
C GLU A 8 -12.42 4.43 16.01
N LEU A 9 -12.56 5.56 15.30
CA LEU A 9 -11.75 5.83 14.12
C LEU A 9 -10.28 6.02 14.46
N ARG A 10 -9.96 6.79 15.51
CA ARG A 10 -8.57 6.94 15.95
C ARG A 10 -7.96 5.61 16.39
N GLY A 11 -8.75 4.74 17.03
CA GLY A 11 -8.37 3.35 17.32
C GLY A 11 -8.05 2.57 16.04
N LEU A 12 -8.95 2.61 15.05
CA LEU A 12 -8.76 1.99 13.74
C LEU A 12 -7.47 2.47 13.05
N ILE A 13 -7.22 3.79 13.01
CA ILE A 13 -6.01 4.36 12.42
C ILE A 13 -4.75 3.93 13.18
N THR A 14 -4.80 3.89 14.51
CA THR A 14 -3.68 3.44 15.34
C THR A 14 -3.36 1.97 15.06
N GLU A 15 -4.37 1.11 14.92
CA GLU A 15 -4.19 -0.30 14.57
C GLU A 15 -3.61 -0.47 13.16
N ILE A 16 -4.05 0.34 12.19
CA ILE A 16 -3.49 0.38 10.83
C ILE A 16 -2.02 0.77 10.85
N GLN A 17 -1.67 1.86 11.54
CA GLN A 17 -0.28 2.30 11.68
C GLN A 17 0.58 1.25 12.39
N GLY A 18 0.02 0.56 13.39
CA GLY A 18 0.68 -0.58 14.06
C GLY A 18 0.93 -1.77 13.12
N CYS A 19 -0.03 -2.06 12.22
CA CYS A 19 0.11 -3.09 11.19
C CYS A 19 1.23 -2.73 10.21
N LEU A 20 1.24 -1.50 9.70
CA LEU A 20 2.30 -0.99 8.81
C LEU A 20 3.68 -1.02 9.47
N ALA A 21 3.79 -0.60 10.74
CA ALA A 21 5.07 -0.54 11.46
C ALA A 21 5.63 -1.93 11.81
N SER A 22 4.76 -2.89 12.14
CA SER A 22 5.19 -4.23 12.54
C SER A 22 5.52 -5.12 11.35
N GLY A 23 4.98 -4.83 10.15
CA GLY A 23 5.09 -5.69 8.98
C GLY A 23 4.49 -7.10 9.20
N VAL A 24 3.74 -7.27 10.29
CA VAL A 24 3.13 -8.54 10.66
C VAL A 24 1.84 -8.68 9.86
N LYS A 25 1.76 -9.78 9.11
CA LYS A 25 0.54 -10.32 8.49
C LYS A 25 -0.47 -10.67 9.59
N GLY A 26 -1.15 -9.66 10.12
CA GLY A 26 -2.05 -9.82 11.25
C GLY A 26 -3.38 -10.42 10.81
N GLU A 27 -3.91 -11.34 11.60
CA GLU A 27 -5.24 -11.95 11.41
C GLU A 27 -6.41 -10.96 11.46
N GLY A 28 -6.15 -9.66 11.68
CA GLY A 28 -7.13 -8.58 11.62
C GLY A 28 -6.94 -7.58 10.48
N ALA A 29 -5.88 -7.66 9.67
CA ALA A 29 -5.55 -6.62 8.68
C ALA A 29 -6.65 -6.45 7.61
N GLU A 30 -7.27 -7.56 7.17
CA GLU A 30 -8.42 -7.52 6.27
C GLU A 30 -9.59 -6.73 6.88
N VAL A 31 -9.91 -6.96 8.15
CA VAL A 31 -11.03 -6.28 8.83
C VAL A 31 -10.73 -4.79 9.00
N LEU A 32 -9.49 -4.43 9.31
CA LEU A 32 -9.04 -3.03 9.32
C LEU A 32 -9.21 -2.38 7.93
N ALA A 33 -8.84 -3.09 6.87
CA ALA A 33 -8.95 -2.62 5.50
C ALA A 33 -10.42 -2.36 5.10
N ILE A 34 -11.31 -3.32 5.40
CA ILE A 34 -12.76 -3.21 5.16
C ILE A 34 -13.34 -2.01 5.94
N ASN A 35 -13.03 -1.90 7.22
CA ASN A 35 -13.53 -0.81 8.07
C ASN A 35 -13.03 0.55 7.58
N TYR A 36 -11.74 0.67 7.24
CA TYR A 36 -11.17 1.91 6.73
C TYR A 36 -11.77 2.30 5.37
N ALA A 37 -11.94 1.34 4.46
CA ALA A 37 -12.58 1.57 3.17
C ALA A 37 -14.04 2.02 3.32
N ARG A 38 -14.78 1.45 4.28
CA ARG A 38 -16.14 1.88 4.61
C ARG A 38 -16.19 3.33 5.08
N GLU A 39 -15.30 3.73 5.99
CA GLU A 39 -15.25 5.10 6.50
C GLU A 39 -14.87 6.11 5.40
N CYS A 40 -13.87 5.78 4.57
CA CYS A 40 -13.49 6.61 3.43
C CYS A 40 -14.64 6.79 2.43
N ARG A 41 -15.39 5.72 2.11
CA ARG A 41 -16.58 5.81 1.26
C ARG A 41 -17.66 6.70 1.86
N ALA A 42 -17.93 6.57 3.16
CA ALA A 42 -18.95 7.38 3.83
C ALA A 42 -18.59 8.88 3.82
N VAL A 43 -17.32 9.22 4.04
CA VAL A 43 -16.84 10.60 3.96
C VAL A 43 -16.93 11.12 2.52
N ASN A 44 -16.47 10.34 1.54
CA ASN A 44 -16.54 10.75 0.13
C ASN A 44 -17.99 10.96 -0.35
N GLN A 45 -18.94 10.13 0.10
CA GLN A 45 -20.36 10.34 -0.21
C GLN A 45 -20.88 11.70 0.30
N ARG A 46 -20.44 12.13 1.48
CA ARG A 46 -20.78 13.46 2.01
C ARG A 46 -20.05 14.58 1.29
N LEU A 47 -18.79 14.38 0.92
CA LEU A 47 -18.03 15.36 0.13
C LEU A 47 -18.67 15.58 -1.24
N VAL A 48 -19.15 14.54 -1.91
CA VAL A 48 -19.91 14.69 -3.17
C VAL A 48 -21.13 15.60 -2.99
N GLN A 49 -21.89 15.43 -1.91
CA GLN A 49 -23.05 16.31 -1.63
C GLN A 49 -22.62 17.76 -1.33
N VAL A 50 -21.51 17.95 -0.63
CA VAL A 50 -20.92 19.29 -0.41
C VAL A 50 -20.50 19.91 -1.74
N ALA A 51 -19.82 19.17 -2.61
CA ALA A 51 -19.38 19.65 -3.91
C ALA A 51 -20.57 20.14 -4.76
N GLU A 52 -21.68 19.38 -4.79
CA GLU A 52 -22.93 19.77 -5.46
C GLU A 52 -23.52 21.06 -4.88
N MET A 53 -23.53 21.23 -3.55
CA MET A 53 -24.00 22.46 -2.91
C MET A 53 -23.12 23.67 -3.26
N LEU A 54 -21.81 23.48 -3.32
CA LEU A 54 -20.86 24.53 -3.68
C LEU A 54 -20.99 24.94 -5.15
N GLU A 55 -21.30 24.02 -6.05
CA GLU A 55 -21.59 24.31 -7.46
C GLU A 55 -22.90 25.10 -7.64
N ALA A 56 -23.85 24.93 -6.74
CA ALA A 56 -25.12 25.65 -6.72
C ALA A 56 -25.06 27.03 -6.01
N ASP A 57 -23.87 27.59 -5.80
CA ASP A 57 -23.61 28.82 -5.01
C ASP A 57 -24.12 28.76 -3.55
N GLY A 58 -24.32 27.55 -3.01
CA GLY A 58 -24.86 27.28 -1.68
C GLY A 58 -23.80 27.19 -0.57
N ALA A 59 -22.89 28.16 -0.48
CA ALA A 59 -21.76 28.11 0.46
C ALA A 59 -22.17 27.94 1.93
N LEU A 60 -23.25 28.61 2.36
CA LEU A 60 -23.76 28.50 3.72
C LEU A 60 -24.35 27.11 4.00
N GLN A 61 -25.09 26.55 3.05
CA GLN A 61 -25.69 25.22 3.15
C GLN A 61 -24.62 24.15 3.21
N ALA A 62 -23.57 24.29 2.38
CA ALA A 62 -22.41 23.41 2.39
C ALA A 62 -21.71 23.41 3.76
N LEU A 63 -21.48 24.59 4.36
CA LEU A 63 -20.88 24.70 5.70
C LEU A 63 -21.77 24.07 6.78
N GLN A 64 -23.07 24.36 6.78
CA GLN A 64 -24.01 23.76 7.75
C GLN A 64 -24.09 22.23 7.61
N PHE A 65 -24.05 21.70 6.38
CA PHE A 65 -24.05 20.27 6.12
C PHE A 65 -22.74 19.59 6.54
N ALA A 66 -21.61 20.24 6.31
CA ALA A 66 -20.29 19.76 6.75
C ALA A 66 -20.17 19.72 8.28
N GLU A 67 -20.85 20.62 8.99
CA GLU A 67 -20.92 20.65 10.45
C GLU A 67 -21.85 19.61 11.07
N MET A 68 -22.69 18.94 10.29
CA MET A 68 -23.49 17.83 10.82
C MET A 68 -22.58 16.76 11.40
N GLU A 69 -22.91 16.24 12.57
CA GLU A 69 -22.07 15.26 13.26
C GLU A 69 -21.98 13.92 12.50
N PRO A 70 -20.78 13.33 12.38
CA PRO A 70 -19.48 13.88 12.76
C PRO A 70 -19.00 14.98 11.79
N CYS A 71 -18.30 16.00 12.29
CA CYS A 71 -17.82 17.09 11.45
C CYS A 71 -16.98 16.54 10.28
N LEU A 72 -17.34 16.92 9.06
CA LEU A 72 -16.82 16.31 7.85
C LEU A 72 -15.32 16.56 7.65
N ILE A 73 -14.84 17.79 7.89
CA ILE A 73 -13.41 18.13 7.77
C ILE A 73 -12.59 17.41 8.82
N GLU A 74 -13.03 17.42 10.08
CA GLU A 74 -12.34 16.72 11.16
C GLU A 74 -12.24 15.23 10.83
N ARG A 75 -13.33 14.61 10.36
CA ARG A 75 -13.37 13.21 9.97
C ARG A 75 -12.46 12.91 8.77
N ALA A 76 -12.47 13.75 7.75
CA ALA A 76 -11.60 13.64 6.59
C ALA A 76 -10.12 13.79 6.98
N GLY A 77 -9.82 14.71 7.90
CA GLY A 77 -8.48 14.89 8.46
C GLY A 77 -8.02 13.70 9.30
N GLU A 78 -8.89 13.10 10.12
CA GLU A 78 -8.58 11.88 10.89
C GLU A 78 -8.29 10.69 9.98
N LEU A 79 -9.02 10.55 8.87
CA LEU A 79 -8.75 9.52 7.85
C LEU A 79 -7.48 9.81 7.05
N SER A 80 -7.02 11.07 7.02
CA SER A 80 -5.81 11.49 6.32
C SER A 80 -4.59 11.48 7.26
N PHE A 81 -4.15 10.28 7.67
CA PHE A 81 -3.09 10.06 8.66
C PHE A 81 -1.64 10.04 8.12
N GLY A 82 -1.44 10.31 6.83
CA GLY A 82 -0.12 10.49 6.19
C GLY A 82 0.58 9.22 5.70
N SER A 83 -0.02 8.04 5.90
CA SER A 83 0.48 6.74 5.37
C SER A 83 -0.63 5.97 4.66
N GLU A 84 -1.58 6.68 4.05
CA GLU A 84 -2.73 6.11 3.34
C GLU A 84 -2.28 5.40 2.06
N LEU A 85 -1.29 5.96 1.35
CA LEU A 85 -0.69 5.33 0.18
C LEU A 85 0.02 4.03 0.56
N ASP A 86 0.83 4.05 1.61
CA ASP A 86 1.50 2.85 2.13
C ASP A 86 0.47 1.78 2.55
N TRP A 87 -0.65 2.21 3.15
CA TRP A 87 -1.77 1.31 3.48
C TRP A 87 -2.47 0.73 2.25
N GLN A 88 -2.71 1.55 1.21
CA GLN A 88 -3.29 1.06 -0.04
C GLN A 88 -2.37 0.06 -0.74
N GLU A 89 -1.06 0.35 -0.79
CA GLU A 89 -0.05 -0.56 -1.33
C GLU A 89 -0.03 -1.87 -0.53
N PHE A 90 0.01 -1.79 0.81
CA PHE A 90 -0.07 -2.96 1.68
C PHE A 90 -1.33 -3.79 1.42
N CYS A 91 -2.51 -3.15 1.36
CA CYS A 91 -3.77 -3.83 1.07
C CYS A 91 -3.74 -4.50 -0.30
N GLN A 92 -3.22 -3.81 -1.32
CA GLN A 92 -3.11 -4.35 -2.67
C GLN A 92 -2.18 -5.57 -2.74
N GLU A 93 -1.02 -5.51 -2.06
CA GLU A 93 -0.06 -6.61 -2.01
C GLU A 93 -0.63 -7.85 -1.32
N HIS A 94 -1.48 -7.67 -0.32
CA HIS A 94 -2.06 -8.76 0.47
C HIS A 94 -3.47 -9.17 0.00
N GLY A 95 -4.02 -8.53 -1.04
CA GLY A 95 -5.35 -8.86 -1.56
C GLY A 95 -6.51 -8.42 -0.67
N HIS A 96 -6.27 -7.43 0.19
CA HIS A 96 -7.26 -6.80 1.05
C HIS A 96 -8.05 -5.74 0.28
N GLU A 97 -9.16 -5.29 0.88
CA GLU A 97 -9.95 -4.20 0.34
C GLU A 97 -9.15 -2.88 0.30
N VAL A 98 -9.04 -2.27 -0.88
CA VAL A 98 -8.35 -0.99 -1.06
C VAL A 98 -9.35 0.15 -0.92
N ALA A 99 -9.13 1.01 0.09
CA ALA A 99 -9.97 2.16 0.35
C ALA A 99 -9.86 3.23 -0.75
N PRO A 100 -10.96 3.92 -1.12
CA PRO A 100 -10.87 5.08 -2.01
C PRO A 100 -10.14 6.25 -1.34
N MET A 101 -9.41 7.04 -2.11
CA MET A 101 -8.81 8.28 -1.62
C MET A 101 -9.89 9.30 -1.25
N ILE A 102 -9.65 10.08 -0.20
CA ILE A 102 -10.51 11.20 0.17
C ILE A 102 -10.44 12.28 -0.92
N ASP A 103 -11.59 12.86 -1.27
CA ASP A 103 -11.68 13.96 -2.22
C ASP A 103 -11.07 15.26 -1.65
N ALA A 104 -9.76 15.40 -1.84
CA ALA A 104 -8.96 16.52 -1.36
C ALA A 104 -9.42 17.86 -1.95
N ASP A 105 -9.86 17.89 -3.21
CA ASP A 105 -10.29 19.12 -3.88
C ASP A 105 -11.52 19.72 -3.17
N THR A 106 -12.48 18.89 -2.79
CA THR A 106 -13.67 19.35 -2.06
C THR A 106 -13.33 19.75 -0.63
N VAL A 107 -12.43 19.03 0.04
CA VAL A 107 -11.94 19.41 1.39
C VAL A 107 -11.27 20.79 1.35
N ASP A 108 -10.37 21.03 0.38
CA ASP A 108 -9.66 22.30 0.23
C ASP A 108 -10.63 23.47 -0.06
N ARG A 109 -11.64 23.25 -0.89
CA ARG A 109 -12.70 24.25 -1.17
C ARG A 109 -13.48 24.60 0.10
N LEU A 110 -13.78 23.61 0.92
CA LEU A 110 -14.51 23.79 2.16
C LEU A 110 -13.64 24.51 3.22
N ASP A 111 -12.36 24.14 3.34
CA ASP A 111 -11.39 24.83 4.20
C ASP A 111 -11.21 26.31 3.83
N GLU A 112 -11.20 26.64 2.54
CA GLU A 112 -11.17 28.02 2.08
C GLU A 112 -12.42 28.81 2.51
N LEU A 113 -13.60 28.19 2.54
CA LEU A 113 -14.81 28.85 3.08
C LEU A 113 -14.69 29.14 4.57
N TYR A 114 -14.13 28.21 5.36
CA TYR A 114 -13.86 28.47 6.78
C TYR A 114 -12.87 29.62 6.96
N ARG A 115 -11.84 29.70 6.12
CA ARG A 115 -10.80 30.74 6.17
C ARG A 115 -11.30 32.13 5.80
N GLN A 116 -12.28 32.23 4.90
CA GLN A 116 -12.91 33.50 4.53
C GLN A 116 -13.64 34.16 5.71
N GLY A 117 -14.10 33.37 6.69
CA GLY A 117 -14.73 33.83 7.91
C GLY A 117 -16.10 34.48 7.69
N LEU A 118 -16.63 35.15 8.72
CA LEU A 118 -17.94 35.80 8.70
C LEU A 118 -17.79 37.31 8.56
N SER A 119 -18.61 37.90 7.68
CA SER A 119 -18.81 39.35 7.73
C SER A 119 -19.75 39.75 8.88
N PRO A 120 -19.65 40.97 9.44
CA PRO A 120 -20.52 41.43 10.54
C PRO A 120 -22.03 41.41 10.22
N GLY A 121 -22.40 41.41 8.93
CA GLY A 121 -23.78 41.34 8.45
C GLY A 121 -24.23 39.93 8.04
N HIS A 122 -23.43 38.90 8.32
CA HIS A 122 -23.67 37.57 7.80
C HIS A 122 -25.00 36.98 8.31
N PRO A 123 -25.82 36.33 7.45
CA PRO A 123 -27.13 35.78 7.82
C PRO A 123 -27.11 34.85 9.04
N LEU A 124 -26.00 34.15 9.24
CA LEU A 124 -25.80 33.20 10.34
C LEU A 124 -25.93 33.85 11.73
N TYR A 125 -25.48 35.10 11.91
CA TYR A 125 -25.69 35.85 13.15
C TYR A 125 -27.16 36.19 13.42
N LYS A 126 -27.95 36.37 12.36
CA LYS A 126 -29.39 36.60 12.48
C LYS A 126 -30.09 35.29 12.88
N GLU A 127 -29.74 34.18 12.25
CA GLU A 127 -30.27 32.86 12.60
C GLU A 127 -29.95 32.47 14.04
N TYR A 128 -28.70 32.69 14.48
CA TYR A 128 -28.27 32.44 15.85
C TYR A 128 -29.10 33.26 16.86
N ARG A 129 -29.24 34.58 16.63
CA ARG A 129 -30.05 35.44 17.51
C ARG A 129 -31.51 35.02 17.55
N SER A 130 -32.07 34.59 16.42
CA SER A 130 -33.44 34.06 16.36
C SER A 130 -33.60 32.78 17.18
N ALA A 131 -32.64 31.84 17.09
CA ALA A 131 -32.64 30.61 17.90
C ALA A 131 -32.51 30.91 19.40
N ALA A 132 -31.58 31.78 19.78
CA ALA A 132 -31.39 32.20 21.16
C ALA A 132 -32.64 32.88 21.76
N LEU A 133 -33.30 33.77 21.00
CA LEU A 133 -34.55 34.41 21.43
C LEU A 133 -35.71 33.40 21.56
N ALA A 134 -35.75 32.40 20.70
CA ALA A 134 -36.73 31.31 20.76
C ALA A 134 -36.44 30.30 21.88
N ARG A 135 -35.29 30.41 22.58
CA ARG A 135 -34.78 29.43 23.54
C ARG A 135 -34.61 28.03 22.93
N ASP A 136 -34.28 28.00 21.65
CA ASP A 136 -33.91 26.79 20.93
C ASP A 136 -32.41 26.55 21.15
N ASP A 137 -32.09 25.95 22.30
CA ASP A 137 -30.71 25.78 22.75
C ASP A 137 -29.90 24.84 21.83
N GLU A 138 -30.54 23.84 21.22
CA GLU A 138 -29.90 22.91 20.29
C GLU A 138 -29.47 23.63 19.00
N LYS A 139 -30.37 24.41 18.41
CA LYS A 139 -30.06 25.22 17.23
C LYS A 139 -29.10 26.36 17.56
N ALA A 140 -29.23 26.97 18.75
CA ALA A 140 -28.31 28.00 19.19
C ALA A 140 -26.89 27.44 19.38
N TYR A 141 -26.77 26.22 19.92
CA TYR A 141 -25.49 25.51 20.09
C TYR A 141 -24.80 25.23 18.76
N SER A 142 -25.51 24.63 17.79
CA SER A 142 -24.94 24.31 16.48
C SER A 142 -24.47 25.57 15.72
N LEU A 143 -25.28 26.64 15.75
CA LEU A 143 -24.92 27.92 15.14
C LEU A 143 -23.77 28.61 15.88
N ALA A 144 -23.73 28.59 17.21
CA ALA A 144 -22.63 29.15 17.99
C ALA A 144 -21.30 28.43 17.69
N ARG A 145 -21.33 27.09 17.61
CA ARG A 145 -20.17 26.28 17.25
C ARG A 145 -19.62 26.66 15.87
N LEU A 146 -20.50 26.83 14.88
CA LEU A 146 -20.11 27.27 13.53
C LEU A 146 -19.55 28.70 13.52
N ILE A 147 -20.14 29.64 14.27
CA ILE A 147 -19.59 31.00 14.41
C ILE A 147 -18.18 30.96 15.00
N VAL A 148 -17.98 30.23 16.10
CA VAL A 148 -16.68 30.12 16.77
C VAL A 148 -15.63 29.49 15.87
N ARG A 149 -16.00 28.51 15.04
CA ARG A 149 -15.06 27.89 14.10
C ARG A 149 -14.64 28.84 12.99
N MET A 150 -15.58 29.58 12.42
CA MET A 150 -15.30 30.54 11.33
C MET A 150 -14.70 31.85 11.82
N MET A 151 -14.97 32.23 13.06
CA MET A 151 -14.38 33.40 13.72
C MET A 151 -13.95 33.06 15.14
N PRO A 152 -12.78 32.42 15.30
CA PRO A 152 -12.26 32.03 16.60
C PRO A 152 -12.18 33.20 17.57
N GLU A 153 -11.82 34.40 17.11
CA GLU A 153 -11.67 35.61 17.93
C GLU A 153 -12.99 36.23 18.43
N ASP A 154 -14.16 35.72 18.02
CA ASP A 154 -15.46 36.17 18.53
C ASP A 154 -15.67 35.67 19.98
N GLY A 155 -15.19 36.46 20.94
CA GLY A 155 -15.30 36.16 22.37
C GLY A 155 -16.74 36.04 22.87
N ASN A 156 -17.72 36.67 22.21
CA ASN A 156 -19.12 36.57 22.61
C ASN A 156 -19.71 35.22 22.18
N ALA A 157 -19.49 34.83 20.93
CA ALA A 157 -19.90 33.50 20.45
C ALA A 157 -19.21 32.38 21.24
N ARG A 158 -17.92 32.55 21.59
CA ARG A 158 -17.18 31.59 22.41
C ARG A 158 -17.76 31.46 23.81
N GLY A 159 -18.02 32.59 24.49
CA GLY A 159 -18.61 32.58 25.84
C GLY A 159 -20.01 31.97 25.86
N GLU A 160 -20.82 32.21 24.83
CA GLU A 160 -22.15 31.60 24.71
C GLU A 160 -22.08 30.09 24.39
N LEU A 161 -21.15 29.66 23.54
CA LEU A 161 -20.91 28.24 23.26
C LEU A 161 -20.56 27.50 24.56
N GLU A 162 -19.58 27.99 25.32
CA GLU A 162 -19.19 27.38 26.60
C GLU A 162 -20.35 27.36 27.62
N ARG A 163 -21.20 28.40 27.62
CA ARG A 163 -22.38 28.46 28.50
C ARG A 163 -23.39 27.38 28.12
N LEU A 164 -23.65 27.19 26.82
CA LEU A 164 -24.56 26.17 26.30
C LEU A 164 -24.01 24.75 26.56
N GLU A 165 -22.72 24.53 26.38
CA GLU A 165 -22.05 23.24 26.68
C GLU A 165 -22.18 22.88 28.16
N ARG A 166 -21.81 23.79 29.07
CA ARG A 166 -21.93 23.55 30.52
C ARG A 166 -23.37 23.25 30.94
N LYS A 167 -24.34 23.98 30.38
CA LYS A 167 -25.75 23.73 30.63
C LYS A 167 -26.15 22.33 30.16
N LYS A 168 -25.78 21.96 28.92
CA LYS A 168 -26.07 20.65 28.33
C LYS A 168 -25.47 19.50 29.15
N VAL A 169 -24.20 19.61 29.53
CA VAL A 169 -23.51 18.60 30.36
C VAL A 169 -24.22 18.42 31.70
N HIS A 170 -24.59 19.51 32.38
CA HIS A 170 -25.29 19.43 33.67
C HIS A 170 -26.66 18.76 33.55
N GLU A 171 -27.44 19.13 32.51
CA GLU A 171 -28.75 18.51 32.25
C GLU A 171 -28.64 17.03 31.92
N LEU A 172 -27.63 16.63 31.13
CA LEU A 172 -27.38 15.24 30.79
C LEU A 172 -26.99 14.40 32.01
N LEU A 173 -26.11 14.90 32.88
CA LEU A 173 -25.74 14.21 34.12
C LEU A 173 -26.95 13.93 35.00
N GLY A 174 -27.83 14.93 35.20
CA GLY A 174 -29.05 14.73 36.00
C GLY A 174 -30.02 13.72 35.37
N ARG A 175 -30.14 13.69 34.04
CA ARG A 175 -30.97 12.70 33.33
C ARG A 175 -30.38 11.29 33.40
N ILE A 176 -29.05 11.15 33.34
CA ILE A 176 -28.35 9.87 33.51
C ILE A 176 -28.59 9.32 34.92
N GLU A 177 -28.47 10.17 35.94
CA GLU A 177 -28.73 9.79 37.33
C GLU A 177 -30.16 9.27 37.50
N ALA A 178 -31.15 10.00 37.01
CA ALA A 178 -32.55 9.57 37.03
C ALA A 178 -32.78 8.25 36.27
N ALA A 179 -32.20 8.09 35.07
CA ALA A 179 -32.33 6.86 34.29
C ALA A 179 -31.71 5.64 35.00
N MET A 180 -30.61 5.83 35.74
CA MET A 180 -30.01 4.76 36.55
C MET A 180 -30.86 4.39 37.75
N GLU A 181 -31.50 5.36 38.42
CA GLU A 181 -32.43 5.14 39.53
C GLU A 181 -33.70 4.41 39.10
N GLU A 182 -34.21 4.72 37.90
CA GLU A 182 -35.40 4.08 37.31
C GLU A 182 -35.09 2.76 36.57
N GLU A 183 -33.83 2.33 36.53
CA GLU A 183 -33.35 1.14 35.80
C GLU A 183 -33.68 1.17 34.29
N HIS A 184 -33.75 2.37 33.70
CA HIS A 184 -33.94 2.59 32.27
C HIS A 184 -32.59 2.55 31.53
N ASP A 185 -32.02 1.35 31.42
CA ASP A 185 -30.66 1.15 30.87
C ASP A 185 -30.50 1.69 29.44
N SER A 186 -31.50 1.50 28.55
CA SER A 186 -31.44 2.02 27.18
C SER A 186 -31.34 3.54 27.15
N ASP A 187 -32.10 4.24 28.00
CA ASP A 187 -32.08 5.70 28.06
C ASP A 187 -30.76 6.19 28.66
N MET A 188 -30.28 5.52 29.71
CA MET A 188 -28.98 5.81 30.31
C MET A 188 -27.85 5.72 29.29
N LEU A 189 -27.81 4.65 28.47
CA LEU A 189 -26.78 4.46 27.45
C LEU A 189 -26.80 5.57 26.38
N ALA A 190 -27.99 5.93 25.88
CA ALA A 190 -28.14 7.00 24.90
C ALA A 190 -27.72 8.37 25.48
N LEU A 191 -28.08 8.65 26.73
CA LEU A 191 -27.70 9.89 27.41
C LEU A 191 -26.20 9.96 27.71
N LEU A 192 -25.60 8.83 28.11
CA LEU A 192 -24.16 8.73 28.36
C LEU A 192 -23.37 9.01 27.07
N GLU A 193 -23.83 8.47 25.95
CA GLU A 193 -23.23 8.75 24.65
C GLU A 193 -23.37 10.23 24.28
N GLU A 194 -24.53 10.86 24.53
CA GLU A 194 -24.73 12.29 24.29
C GLU A 194 -23.79 13.15 25.15
N LEU A 195 -23.61 12.78 26.42
CA LEU A 195 -22.72 13.44 27.37
C LEU A 195 -21.26 13.39 26.91
N GLU A 196 -20.79 12.24 26.43
CA GLU A 196 -19.42 12.05 25.92
C GLU A 196 -19.13 12.87 24.65
N ASN A 197 -20.15 13.25 23.87
CA ASN A 197 -19.94 14.14 22.72
C ASN A 197 -19.88 15.62 23.12
N ALA A 198 -20.60 16.00 24.18
CA ALA A 198 -20.75 17.39 24.59
C ALA A 198 -19.73 17.83 25.65
N GLY A 199 -19.26 16.91 26.49
CA GLY A 199 -18.38 17.21 27.62
C GLY A 199 -16.89 17.06 27.31
N ASN A 200 -16.07 17.74 28.11
CA ASN A 200 -14.63 17.52 28.13
C ASN A 200 -14.31 16.22 28.91
N PRO A 201 -13.60 15.24 28.33
CA PRO A 201 -13.27 13.98 29.00
C PRO A 201 -12.65 14.14 30.39
N GLU A 202 -11.69 15.05 30.57
CA GLU A 202 -11.02 15.27 31.86
C GLU A 202 -11.95 15.86 32.94
N GLU A 203 -12.99 16.58 32.53
CA GLU A 203 -14.01 17.11 33.45
C GLU A 203 -15.07 16.06 33.76
N LEU A 204 -15.44 15.24 32.78
CA LEU A 204 -16.40 14.15 32.95
C LEU A 204 -15.88 13.08 33.91
N GLU A 205 -14.60 12.71 33.82
CA GLU A 205 -13.96 11.73 34.73
C GLU A 205 -14.04 12.14 36.21
N LYS A 206 -14.17 13.44 36.50
CA LYS A 206 -14.32 13.96 37.86
C LYS A 206 -15.74 13.84 38.40
N GLN A 207 -16.72 13.56 37.54
CA GLN A 207 -18.13 13.43 37.90
C GLN A 207 -18.44 12.00 38.37
N ALA A 208 -18.93 11.86 39.60
CA ALA A 208 -19.25 10.54 40.16
C ALA A 208 -20.34 9.80 39.35
N VAL A 209 -21.34 10.53 38.85
CA VAL A 209 -22.44 9.99 38.03
C VAL A 209 -21.89 9.38 36.73
N TYR A 210 -20.90 10.02 36.11
CA TYR A 210 -20.24 9.51 34.90
C TYR A 210 -19.51 8.18 35.19
N GLY A 211 -18.74 8.10 36.27
CA GLY A 211 -18.08 6.88 36.69
C GLY A 211 -19.05 5.71 36.92
N GLN A 212 -20.18 5.96 37.59
CA GLN A 212 -21.22 4.94 37.83
C GLN A 212 -21.89 4.48 36.52
N ALA A 213 -22.22 5.42 35.64
CA ALA A 213 -22.85 5.13 34.36
C ALA A 213 -21.94 4.31 33.44
N THR A 214 -20.64 4.65 33.37
CA THR A 214 -19.66 3.88 32.58
C THR A 214 -19.44 2.47 33.10
N GLU A 215 -19.40 2.27 34.43
CA GLU A 215 -19.33 0.93 35.03
C GLU A 215 -20.61 0.11 34.74
N ARG A 216 -21.77 0.75 34.80
CA ARG A 216 -23.05 0.11 34.43
C ARG A 216 -23.08 -0.25 32.94
N ARG A 217 -22.67 0.65 32.05
CA ARG A 217 -22.49 0.38 30.60
C ARG A 217 -21.60 -0.84 30.38
N TRP A 218 -20.43 -0.90 31.03
CA TRP A 218 -19.51 -2.01 30.88
C TRP A 218 -20.14 -3.36 31.27
N ARG A 219 -20.89 -3.40 32.39
CA ARG A 219 -21.59 -4.62 32.83
C ARG A 219 -22.65 -5.08 31.83
N LEU A 220 -23.47 -4.15 31.33
CA LEU A 220 -24.52 -4.44 30.35
C LEU A 220 -23.93 -4.96 29.04
N GLN A 221 -22.91 -4.27 28.50
CA GLN A 221 -22.24 -4.69 27.27
C GLN A 221 -21.55 -6.05 27.42
N ARG A 222 -20.98 -6.35 28.59
CA ARG A 222 -20.42 -7.67 28.87
C ARG A 222 -21.48 -8.77 28.90
N GLU A 223 -22.64 -8.51 29.50
CA GLU A 223 -23.76 -9.45 29.53
C GLU A 223 -24.34 -9.68 28.13
N GLU A 224 -24.52 -8.61 27.36
CA GLU A 224 -24.95 -8.67 25.97
C GLU A 224 -23.96 -9.46 25.11
N ALA A 225 -22.66 -9.16 25.20
CA ALA A 225 -21.61 -9.89 24.49
C ALA A 225 -21.64 -11.40 24.82
N LEU A 226 -21.79 -11.76 26.10
CA LEU A 226 -21.95 -13.16 26.51
C LEU A 226 -23.16 -13.83 25.83
N GLY A 227 -24.28 -13.12 25.72
CA GLY A 227 -25.47 -13.60 25.02
C GLY A 227 -25.30 -13.71 23.50
N GLN A 228 -24.44 -12.89 22.89
CA GLN A 228 -24.22 -12.85 21.44
C GLN A 228 -23.20 -13.88 20.93
N ILE A 229 -22.28 -14.36 21.76
CA ILE A 229 -21.22 -15.33 21.38
C ILE A 229 -21.77 -16.52 20.56
N PRO A 230 -22.84 -17.24 20.99
CA PRO A 230 -23.37 -18.35 20.20
C PRO A 230 -23.91 -17.90 18.83
N GLY A 231 -24.47 -16.68 18.77
CA GLY A 231 -24.96 -16.06 17.53
C GLY A 231 -23.83 -15.78 16.56
N TRP A 232 -22.74 -15.14 17.00
CA TRP A 232 -21.56 -14.86 16.18
C TRP A 232 -20.93 -16.15 15.64
N LEU A 233 -20.72 -17.16 16.50
CA LEU A 233 -20.17 -18.46 16.10
C LEU A 233 -21.07 -19.15 15.07
N SER A 234 -22.39 -19.16 15.29
CA SER A 234 -23.34 -19.76 14.36
C SER A 234 -23.36 -19.03 13.02
N GLN A 235 -23.38 -17.69 13.03
CA GLN A 235 -23.43 -16.86 11.83
C GLN A 235 -22.17 -17.03 10.98
N ALA A 236 -20.98 -16.85 11.58
CA ALA A 236 -19.71 -17.03 10.89
C ALA A 236 -19.55 -18.48 10.36
N GLY A 237 -19.92 -19.48 11.16
CA GLY A 237 -19.93 -20.88 10.73
C GLY A 237 -20.86 -21.15 9.55
N SER A 238 -22.03 -20.50 9.51
CA SER A 238 -23.01 -20.66 8.43
C SER A 238 -22.54 -20.05 7.11
N ILE A 239 -21.92 -18.87 7.14
CA ILE A 239 -21.32 -18.21 5.97
C ILE A 239 -20.25 -19.14 5.36
N LEU A 240 -19.38 -19.67 6.22
CA LEU A 240 -18.27 -20.56 5.85
C LEU A 240 -18.69 -22.00 5.47
N ALA A 241 -19.97 -22.32 5.55
CA ALA A 241 -20.52 -23.62 5.13
C ALA A 241 -21.12 -23.58 3.71
N THR A 242 -21.24 -22.40 3.11
CA THR A 242 -21.79 -22.24 1.76
C THR A 242 -20.78 -22.61 0.67
N GLU A 243 -21.26 -22.95 -0.53
CA GLU A 243 -20.39 -23.27 -1.69
C GLU A 243 -19.53 -22.07 -2.14
N ASN A 244 -20.05 -20.86 -1.96
CA ASN A 244 -19.35 -19.59 -2.22
C ASN A 244 -19.03 -18.89 -0.89
N ALA A 245 -18.34 -19.59 0.01
CA ALA A 245 -18.02 -19.09 1.34
C ALA A 245 -17.33 -17.71 1.27
N ASP A 246 -18.02 -16.69 1.79
CA ASP A 246 -17.46 -15.35 1.95
C ASP A 246 -16.68 -15.28 3.26
N TRP A 247 -15.42 -15.68 3.19
CA TRP A 247 -14.53 -15.64 4.35
C TRP A 247 -14.28 -14.22 4.86
N ARG A 248 -14.47 -13.17 4.03
CA ARG A 248 -14.31 -11.78 4.46
C ARG A 248 -15.46 -11.38 5.38
N GLU A 249 -16.69 -11.69 4.99
CA GLU A 249 -17.86 -11.45 5.85
C GLU A 249 -17.73 -12.21 7.18
N ALA A 250 -17.32 -13.49 7.12
CA ALA A 250 -17.06 -14.28 8.33
C ALA A 250 -15.94 -13.69 9.20
N SER A 251 -14.91 -13.08 8.60
CA SER A 251 -13.80 -12.46 9.34
C SER A 251 -14.21 -11.23 10.14
N VAL A 252 -15.19 -10.45 9.67
CA VAL A 252 -15.73 -9.30 10.41
C VAL A 252 -16.42 -9.79 11.68
N ILE A 253 -17.29 -10.80 11.56
CA ILE A 253 -17.99 -11.40 12.71
C ILE A 253 -17.02 -12.07 13.68
N HIS A 254 -16.00 -12.77 13.16
CA HIS A 254 -14.97 -13.38 13.99
C HIS A 254 -14.14 -12.32 14.74
N LYS A 255 -13.85 -11.17 14.11
CA LYS A 255 -13.20 -10.05 14.79
C LYS A 255 -14.06 -9.50 15.93
N GLU A 256 -15.36 -9.27 15.70
CA GLU A 256 -16.31 -8.84 16.76
C GLU A 256 -16.29 -9.80 17.96
N LEU A 257 -16.32 -11.11 17.71
CA LEU A 257 -16.17 -12.14 18.74
C LEU A 257 -14.84 -11.98 19.49
N THR A 258 -13.71 -11.94 18.78
CA THR A 258 -12.39 -11.87 19.42
C THR A 258 -12.18 -10.58 20.22
N ASP A 259 -12.70 -9.47 19.73
CA ASP A 259 -12.65 -8.17 20.41
C ASP A 259 -13.48 -8.19 21.69
N ALA A 260 -14.69 -8.76 21.65
CA ALA A 260 -15.52 -8.93 22.84
C ALA A 260 -14.85 -9.84 23.89
N LEU A 261 -14.25 -10.95 23.45
CA LEU A 261 -13.50 -11.85 24.33
C LEU A 261 -12.35 -11.13 25.04
N ALA A 262 -11.58 -10.33 24.29
CA ALA A 262 -10.45 -9.56 24.81
C ALA A 262 -10.90 -8.41 25.73
N ALA A 263 -11.87 -7.60 25.28
CA ALA A 263 -12.34 -6.41 26.00
C ALA A 263 -12.99 -6.74 27.35
N PHE A 264 -13.73 -7.86 27.41
CA PHE A 264 -14.48 -8.25 28.61
C PHE A 264 -13.85 -9.41 29.39
N GLY A 265 -12.68 -9.90 28.96
CA GLY A 265 -11.97 -11.02 29.57
C GLY A 265 -12.83 -12.30 29.63
N ILE A 266 -13.62 -12.55 28.58
CA ILE A 266 -14.52 -13.70 28.51
C ILE A 266 -13.72 -14.93 28.05
N SER A 267 -13.99 -16.07 28.68
CA SER A 267 -13.43 -17.37 28.26
C SER A 267 -14.52 -18.22 27.66
N LEU A 268 -14.28 -18.75 26.46
CA LEU A 268 -15.19 -19.65 25.76
C LEU A 268 -15.29 -21.02 26.45
N GLY A 269 -16.46 -21.64 26.37
CA GLY A 269 -16.65 -23.07 26.68
C GLY A 269 -15.91 -23.97 25.69
N GLU A 270 -15.84 -25.28 25.98
CA GLU A 270 -15.12 -26.24 25.14
C GLU A 270 -15.69 -26.34 23.71
N GLU A 271 -17.01 -26.48 23.57
CA GLU A 271 -17.70 -26.54 22.26
C GLU A 271 -17.58 -25.24 21.46
N GLU A 272 -17.70 -24.10 22.13
CA GLU A 272 -17.54 -22.77 21.54
C GLU A 272 -16.11 -22.55 21.04
N ARG A 273 -15.13 -23.02 21.81
CA ARG A 273 -13.72 -22.96 21.46
C ARG A 273 -13.40 -23.83 20.24
N GLU A 274 -13.95 -25.04 20.16
CA GLU A 274 -13.78 -25.89 18.96
C GLU A 274 -14.37 -25.23 17.72
N SER A 275 -15.54 -24.59 17.85
CA SER A 275 -16.20 -23.86 16.78
C SER A 275 -15.37 -22.66 16.33
N GLU A 276 -14.87 -21.86 17.27
CA GLU A 276 -14.01 -20.70 17.02
C GLU A 276 -12.73 -21.10 16.27
N VAL A 277 -12.04 -22.15 16.72
CA VAL A 277 -10.81 -22.65 16.08
C VAL A 277 -11.07 -23.09 14.64
N SER A 278 -12.20 -23.76 14.40
CA SER A 278 -12.61 -24.19 13.06
C SER A 278 -12.91 -23.01 12.13
N ILE A 279 -13.61 -22.00 12.63
CA ILE A 279 -13.92 -20.76 11.91
C ILE A 279 -12.63 -20.01 11.57
N ALA A 280 -11.75 -19.79 12.56
CA ALA A 280 -10.48 -19.12 12.38
C ALA A 280 -9.59 -19.83 11.35
N ALA A 281 -9.55 -21.17 11.36
CA ALA A 281 -8.79 -21.95 10.38
C ALA A 281 -9.28 -21.72 8.94
N LYS A 282 -10.59 -21.70 8.71
CA LYS A 282 -11.18 -21.43 7.39
C LYS A 282 -10.97 -20.00 6.93
N ILE A 283 -11.09 -19.02 7.83
CA ILE A 283 -10.77 -17.61 7.51
C ILE A 283 -9.32 -17.48 7.08
N ARG A 284 -8.40 -18.11 7.82
CA ARG A 284 -6.97 -18.11 7.49
C ARG A 284 -6.69 -18.77 6.13
N GLU A 285 -7.41 -19.84 5.80
CA GLU A 285 -7.33 -20.46 4.46
C GLU A 285 -7.76 -19.48 3.36
N GLY A 286 -8.88 -18.78 3.53
CA GLY A 286 -9.36 -17.75 2.60
C GLY A 286 -8.38 -16.59 2.45
N GLN A 287 -7.81 -16.11 3.56
CA GLN A 287 -6.77 -15.07 3.56
C GLN A 287 -5.52 -15.50 2.77
N MET A 288 -5.00 -16.71 3.04
CA MET A 288 -3.84 -17.22 2.32
C MET A 288 -4.09 -17.36 0.82
N GLU A 289 -5.29 -17.77 0.42
CA GLU A 289 -5.66 -17.87 -0.99
C GLU A 289 -5.78 -16.47 -1.64
N ALA A 290 -6.33 -15.49 -0.94
CA ALA A 290 -6.40 -14.11 -1.42
C ALA A 290 -5.01 -13.47 -1.56
N GLU A 291 -4.12 -13.63 -0.56
CA GLU A 291 -2.73 -13.21 -0.64
C GLU A 291 -2.01 -13.87 -1.82
N ARG A 292 -2.24 -15.19 -2.02
CA ARG A 292 -1.67 -15.93 -3.13
C ARG A 292 -2.14 -15.34 -4.48
N GLN A 293 -3.43 -15.06 -4.62
CA GLN A 293 -4.00 -14.47 -5.85
C GLN A 293 -3.48 -13.04 -6.10
N ALA A 294 -3.38 -12.22 -5.06
CA ALA A 294 -2.83 -10.86 -5.15
C ALA A 294 -1.35 -10.90 -5.60
N ARG A 295 -0.55 -11.80 -5.01
CA ARG A 295 0.85 -11.99 -5.43
C ARG A 295 0.98 -12.46 -6.87
N ILE A 296 0.10 -13.35 -7.33
CA ILE A 296 0.06 -13.77 -8.73
C ILE A 296 -0.25 -12.58 -9.64
N ALA A 297 -1.24 -11.75 -9.29
CA ALA A 297 -1.59 -10.56 -10.07
C ALA A 297 -0.43 -9.54 -10.12
N GLN A 298 0.28 -9.34 -9.00
CA GLN A 298 1.47 -8.49 -8.92
C GLN A 298 2.57 -9.00 -9.86
N LEU A 299 2.88 -10.30 -9.80
CA LEU A 299 3.90 -10.92 -10.66
C LEU A 299 3.51 -10.88 -12.15
N SER A 300 2.23 -11.02 -12.49
CA SER A 300 1.73 -10.82 -13.85
C SER A 300 1.91 -9.37 -14.32
N SER A 301 1.70 -8.39 -13.44
CA SER A 301 1.94 -6.97 -13.73
C SER A 301 3.43 -6.67 -13.93
N GLU A 302 4.30 -7.19 -13.05
CA GLU A 302 5.77 -7.10 -13.21
C GLU A 302 6.23 -7.70 -14.53
N LEU A 303 5.68 -8.85 -14.92
CA LEU A 303 5.98 -9.48 -16.20
C LEU A 303 5.59 -8.59 -17.39
N ALA A 304 4.42 -7.95 -17.33
CA ALA A 304 3.96 -7.03 -18.35
C ALA A 304 4.88 -5.79 -18.44
N ALA A 305 5.21 -5.18 -17.31
CA ALA A 305 6.10 -4.03 -17.24
C ALA A 305 7.52 -4.35 -17.79
N LEU A 306 8.05 -5.53 -17.46
CA LEU A 306 9.33 -6.02 -18.00
C LEU A 306 9.27 -6.20 -19.52
N GLY A 307 8.15 -6.72 -20.02
CA GLY A 307 7.90 -6.84 -21.46
C GLY A 307 7.90 -5.49 -22.17
N ASP A 308 7.19 -4.52 -21.60
CA ASP A 308 7.10 -3.15 -22.13
C ASP A 308 8.47 -2.45 -22.11
N GLU A 309 9.27 -2.63 -21.05
CA GLU A 309 10.61 -2.08 -20.94
C GLU A 309 11.55 -2.64 -22.03
N VAL A 310 11.53 -3.96 -22.22
CA VAL A 310 12.33 -4.63 -23.25
C VAL A 310 11.89 -4.20 -24.65
N GLN A 311 10.58 -4.08 -24.87
CA GLN A 311 10.03 -3.59 -26.14
C GLN A 311 10.46 -2.14 -26.40
N ALA A 312 10.30 -1.25 -25.42
CA ALA A 312 10.72 0.15 -25.52
C ALA A 312 12.21 0.27 -25.88
N LYS A 313 13.07 -0.47 -25.19
CA LYS A 313 14.52 -0.51 -25.47
C LYS A 313 14.83 -1.07 -26.87
N SER A 314 14.07 -2.05 -27.34
CA SER A 314 14.28 -2.67 -28.65
C SER A 314 14.02 -1.74 -29.84
N VAL A 315 13.15 -0.73 -29.66
CA VAL A 315 12.82 0.27 -30.68
C VAL A 315 13.85 1.41 -30.71
N THR A 316 14.65 1.59 -29.65
CA THR A 316 15.70 2.62 -29.63
C THR A 316 16.85 2.28 -30.59
N PRO A 317 17.58 3.29 -31.11
CA PRO A 317 18.74 3.07 -32.00
C PRO A 317 19.88 2.27 -31.33
N VAL A 318 19.96 2.32 -30.00
CA VAL A 318 20.92 1.55 -29.19
C VAL A 318 20.49 0.09 -29.08
N GLY A 319 19.18 -0.18 -29.15
CA GLY A 319 18.59 -1.51 -28.99
C GLY A 319 18.77 -2.06 -27.57
N VAL A 320 18.42 -3.34 -27.40
CA VAL A 320 18.70 -4.06 -26.16
C VAL A 320 20.15 -4.57 -26.20
N ASP A 321 20.99 -4.09 -25.27
CA ASP A 321 22.35 -4.60 -25.12
C ASP A 321 22.41 -5.94 -24.36
N ALA A 322 23.55 -6.62 -24.40
CA ALA A 322 23.70 -7.95 -23.79
C ALA A 322 23.70 -7.95 -22.26
N ARG A 323 24.03 -6.82 -21.62
CA ARG A 323 24.01 -6.70 -20.16
C ARG A 323 22.57 -6.49 -19.69
N SER A 324 21.86 -5.54 -20.30
CA SER A 324 20.43 -5.30 -20.04
C SER A 324 19.58 -6.52 -20.39
N ALA A 325 19.89 -7.25 -21.46
CA ALA A 325 19.19 -8.50 -21.76
C ALA A 325 19.45 -9.58 -20.70
N GLY A 326 20.66 -9.63 -20.15
CA GLY A 326 21.02 -10.54 -19.07
C GLY A 326 20.24 -10.25 -17.79
N THR A 327 20.20 -8.98 -17.36
CA THR A 327 19.44 -8.57 -16.17
C THR A 327 17.94 -8.83 -16.34
N SER A 328 17.35 -8.48 -17.48
CA SER A 328 15.94 -8.76 -17.75
C SER A 328 15.63 -10.26 -17.79
N LEU A 329 16.58 -11.11 -18.21
CA LEU A 329 16.41 -12.57 -18.18
C LEU A 329 16.47 -13.12 -16.74
N GLU A 330 17.33 -12.56 -15.89
CA GLU A 330 17.40 -12.93 -14.47
C GLU A 330 16.12 -12.55 -13.72
N GLU A 331 15.59 -11.35 -13.99
CA GLU A 331 14.29 -10.87 -13.49
C GLU A 331 13.14 -11.79 -13.96
N LEU A 332 13.10 -12.13 -15.25
CA LEU A 332 12.11 -13.07 -15.79
C LEU A 332 12.19 -14.44 -15.09
N GLN A 333 13.40 -14.96 -14.86
CA GLN A 333 13.61 -16.22 -14.15
C GLN A 333 13.25 -16.13 -12.66
N ARG A 334 13.34 -14.95 -12.03
CA ARG A 334 12.80 -14.73 -10.67
C ARG A 334 11.29 -14.87 -10.69
N ILE A 335 10.60 -14.13 -11.55
CA ILE A 335 9.13 -14.14 -11.69
C ILE A 335 8.63 -15.57 -11.98
N GLU A 336 9.26 -16.29 -12.91
CA GLU A 336 8.93 -17.69 -13.22
C GLU A 336 9.03 -18.61 -12.00
N ARG A 337 10.11 -18.46 -11.21
CA ARG A 337 10.31 -19.28 -10.00
C ARG A 337 9.26 -18.98 -8.95
N GLU A 338 8.96 -17.72 -8.69
CA GLU A 338 7.95 -17.33 -7.69
C GLU A 338 6.56 -17.82 -8.08
N LEU A 339 6.15 -17.67 -9.34
CA LEU A 339 4.86 -18.18 -9.80
C LEU A 339 4.75 -19.70 -9.71
N SER A 340 5.84 -20.42 -10.00
CA SER A 340 5.88 -21.88 -9.83
C SER A 340 5.74 -22.32 -8.37
N GLN A 341 6.32 -21.56 -7.43
CA GLN A 341 6.19 -21.81 -5.99
C GLN A 341 4.75 -21.60 -5.50
N LEU A 342 4.06 -20.59 -6.04
CA LEU A 342 2.65 -20.30 -5.74
C LEU A 342 1.67 -21.27 -6.40
N ARG A 343 2.17 -22.29 -7.13
CA ARG A 343 1.39 -23.24 -7.93
C ARG A 343 0.40 -22.52 -8.85
N ALA A 344 0.79 -21.36 -9.36
CA ALA A 344 -0.04 -20.56 -10.23
C ALA A 344 0.06 -21.10 -11.65
N GLU A 345 -1.09 -21.36 -12.27
CA GLU A 345 -1.13 -21.51 -13.72
C GLU A 345 -1.25 -20.12 -14.33
N PHE A 346 -0.28 -19.76 -15.16
CA PHE A 346 -0.38 -18.54 -15.96
C PHE A 346 -1.64 -18.59 -16.82
N SER A 347 -2.33 -17.46 -16.91
CA SER A 347 -3.33 -17.27 -17.95
C SER A 347 -2.69 -17.51 -19.33
N PRO A 348 -3.37 -18.15 -20.29
CA PRO A 348 -2.84 -18.36 -21.65
C PRO A 348 -2.16 -17.14 -22.31
N PRO A 349 -2.68 -15.89 -22.21
CA PRO A 349 -1.98 -14.71 -22.71
C PRO A 349 -0.63 -14.46 -22.02
N ASP A 350 -0.53 -14.69 -20.71
CA ASP A 350 0.70 -14.46 -19.96
C ASP A 350 1.77 -15.50 -20.32
N GLN A 351 1.38 -16.76 -20.55
CA GLN A 351 2.28 -17.80 -21.07
C GLN A 351 2.87 -17.43 -22.45
N ALA A 352 2.02 -16.90 -23.33
CA ALA A 352 2.45 -16.46 -24.65
C ALA A 352 3.42 -15.27 -24.57
N ARG A 353 3.12 -14.28 -23.71
CA ARG A 353 4.00 -13.13 -23.46
C ARG A 353 5.35 -13.56 -22.89
N GLN A 354 5.34 -14.41 -21.87
CA GLN A 354 6.53 -14.92 -21.22
C GLN A 354 7.46 -15.66 -22.20
N SER A 355 6.90 -16.59 -22.98
CA SER A 355 7.67 -17.37 -23.96
C SER A 355 8.27 -16.49 -25.07
N ALA A 356 7.52 -15.49 -25.54
CA ALA A 356 7.99 -14.51 -26.52
C ALA A 356 9.15 -13.65 -25.96
N LEU A 357 8.97 -13.12 -24.74
CA LEU A 357 9.97 -12.30 -24.06
C LEU A 357 11.28 -13.07 -23.84
N ARG A 358 11.17 -14.32 -23.35
CA ARG A 358 12.32 -15.20 -23.15
C ARG A 358 13.08 -15.46 -24.45
N ALA A 359 12.36 -15.81 -25.52
CA ALA A 359 12.96 -16.05 -26.82
C ALA A 359 13.69 -14.80 -27.35
N GLN A 360 13.12 -13.62 -27.17
CA GLN A 360 13.74 -12.35 -27.57
C GLN A 360 15.04 -12.09 -26.81
N LEU A 361 15.04 -12.24 -25.48
CA LEU A 361 16.22 -12.01 -24.63
C LEU A 361 17.35 -13.01 -24.92
N GLU A 362 17.01 -14.31 -25.01
CA GLU A 362 17.97 -15.36 -25.35
C GLU A 362 18.58 -15.15 -26.75
N GLN A 363 17.79 -14.66 -27.71
CA GLN A 363 18.28 -14.34 -29.04
C GLN A 363 19.29 -13.20 -29.03
N VAL A 364 19.04 -12.13 -28.27
CA VAL A 364 19.97 -10.99 -28.11
C VAL A 364 21.30 -11.46 -27.49
N ILE A 365 21.23 -12.21 -26.39
CA ILE A 365 22.41 -12.76 -25.71
C ILE A 365 23.18 -13.72 -26.63
N GLY A 366 22.47 -14.57 -27.37
CA GLY A 366 23.04 -15.52 -28.32
C GLY A 366 23.80 -14.83 -29.46
N ARG A 367 23.21 -13.80 -30.07
CA ARG A 367 23.86 -12.97 -31.11
C ARG A 367 25.11 -12.28 -30.58
N TRP A 368 25.09 -11.82 -29.32
CA TRP A 368 26.26 -11.18 -28.72
C TRP A 368 27.38 -12.20 -28.45
N ARG A 369 27.05 -13.37 -27.88
CA ARG A 369 28.02 -14.45 -27.64
C ARG A 369 28.64 -14.98 -28.93
N SER A 370 27.87 -15.10 -30.02
CA SER A 370 28.41 -15.52 -31.32
C SER A 370 29.34 -14.47 -31.92
N ARG A 371 28.96 -13.17 -31.89
CA ARG A 371 29.82 -12.07 -32.34
C ARG A 371 31.12 -11.99 -31.53
N ARG A 372 31.06 -12.16 -30.21
CA ARG A 372 32.26 -12.19 -29.35
C ARG A 372 33.17 -13.38 -29.67
N ARG A 373 32.61 -14.59 -29.82
CA ARG A 373 33.39 -15.78 -30.23
C ARG A 373 34.04 -15.60 -31.60
N ALA A 374 33.31 -15.08 -32.58
CA ALA A 374 33.85 -14.81 -33.92
C ALA A 374 35.01 -13.81 -33.88
N ARG A 375 34.91 -12.74 -33.09
CA ARG A 375 36.01 -11.78 -32.89
C ARG A 375 37.23 -12.41 -32.21
N LEU A 376 37.03 -13.24 -31.18
CA LEU A 376 38.12 -13.93 -30.51
C LEU A 376 38.84 -14.91 -31.44
N VAL A 377 38.09 -15.70 -32.21
CA VAL A 377 38.66 -16.62 -33.22
C VAL A 377 39.39 -15.85 -34.32
N ALA A 378 38.81 -14.76 -34.83
CA ALA A 378 39.50 -13.91 -35.81
C ALA A 378 40.81 -13.35 -35.23
N SER A 379 40.81 -12.89 -33.98
CA SER A 379 42.02 -12.38 -33.32
C SER A 379 43.08 -13.47 -33.09
N SER A 380 42.69 -14.70 -32.73
CA SER A 380 43.64 -15.79 -32.54
C SER A 380 44.25 -16.24 -33.86
N VAL A 381 43.48 -16.26 -34.96
CA VAL A 381 44.00 -16.55 -36.30
C VAL A 381 45.04 -15.51 -36.71
N VAL A 382 44.81 -14.22 -36.45
CA VAL A 382 45.80 -13.16 -36.73
C VAL A 382 47.08 -13.37 -35.93
N VAL A 383 46.99 -13.71 -34.63
CA VAL A 383 48.16 -13.97 -33.79
C VAL A 383 48.94 -15.20 -34.27
N VAL A 384 48.26 -16.29 -34.63
CA VAL A 384 48.92 -17.50 -35.16
C VAL A 384 49.62 -17.20 -36.49
N LEU A 385 49.00 -16.42 -37.38
CA LEU A 385 49.64 -16.00 -38.63
C LEU A 385 50.88 -15.14 -38.39
N LEU A 386 50.84 -14.20 -37.44
CA LEU A 386 51.99 -13.38 -37.06
C LEU A 386 53.12 -14.21 -36.44
N LEU A 387 52.80 -15.16 -35.57
CA LEU A 387 53.79 -16.09 -34.99
C LEU A 387 54.39 -17.02 -36.04
N GLY A 388 53.58 -17.52 -36.97
CA GLY A 388 54.03 -18.33 -38.10
C GLY A 388 54.97 -17.55 -39.02
N ALA A 389 54.62 -16.30 -39.33
CA ALA A 389 55.48 -15.40 -40.11
C ALA A 389 56.81 -15.10 -39.38
N ALA A 390 56.77 -14.88 -38.06
CA ALA A 390 57.97 -14.65 -37.26
C ALA A 390 58.88 -15.90 -37.18
N LEU A 391 58.29 -17.09 -37.04
CA LEU A 391 59.04 -18.36 -37.08
C LEU A 391 59.66 -18.60 -38.46
N ALA A 392 58.89 -18.39 -39.52
CA ALA A 392 59.39 -18.49 -40.90
C ALA A 392 60.56 -17.52 -41.12
N TYR A 393 60.41 -16.27 -40.67
CA TYR A 393 61.48 -15.28 -40.70
C TYR A 393 62.71 -15.70 -39.88
N GLY A 394 62.51 -16.26 -38.68
CA GLY A 394 63.60 -16.77 -37.84
C GLY A 394 64.37 -17.91 -38.49
N ILE A 395 63.68 -18.90 -39.08
CA ILE A 395 64.31 -20.01 -39.82
C ILE A 395 65.10 -19.45 -41.01
N PHE A 396 64.50 -18.52 -41.75
CA PHE A 396 65.15 -17.88 -42.90
C PHE A 396 66.42 -17.13 -42.50
N SER A 397 66.36 -16.39 -41.39
CA SER A 397 67.51 -15.65 -40.86
C SER A 397 68.65 -16.58 -40.44
N LYS A 398 68.33 -17.70 -39.79
CA LYS A 398 69.34 -18.69 -39.37
C LYS A 398 69.98 -19.41 -40.55
N GLN A 399 69.19 -19.82 -41.55
CA GLN A 399 69.74 -20.39 -42.78
C GLN A 399 70.66 -19.40 -43.52
N ALA A 400 70.32 -18.11 -43.50
CA ALA A 400 71.19 -17.08 -44.07
C ALA A 400 72.50 -16.93 -43.27
N GLU A 401 72.47 -17.03 -41.94
CA GLU A 401 73.67 -17.04 -41.08
C GLU A 401 74.54 -18.28 -41.31
N ASP A 402 73.96 -19.48 -41.31
CA ASP A 402 74.68 -20.74 -41.54
C ASP A 402 75.35 -20.74 -42.93
N ARG A 403 74.67 -20.21 -43.95
CA ARG A 403 75.25 -20.05 -45.30
C ARG A 403 76.32 -18.98 -45.35
N ARG A 404 76.18 -17.89 -44.61
CA ARG A 404 77.27 -16.89 -44.47
C ARG A 404 78.49 -17.52 -43.82
N ALA A 405 78.32 -18.29 -42.75
CA ALA A 405 79.40 -19.00 -42.09
C ALA A 405 80.10 -20.00 -43.03
N LEU A 406 79.32 -20.75 -43.82
CA LEU A 406 79.85 -21.66 -44.84
C LEU A 406 80.66 -20.93 -45.92
N LEU A 407 80.17 -19.79 -46.42
CA LEU A 407 80.88 -18.99 -47.41
C LEU A 407 82.19 -18.40 -46.86
N VAL A 408 82.18 -17.95 -45.60
CA VAL A 408 83.39 -17.46 -44.92
C VAL A 408 84.41 -18.59 -44.76
N GLN A 409 83.98 -19.78 -44.32
CA GLN A 409 84.87 -20.94 -44.19
C GLN A 409 85.47 -21.38 -45.54
N LEU A 410 84.65 -21.42 -46.60
CA LEU A 410 85.13 -21.77 -47.94
C LEU A 410 86.11 -20.73 -48.52
N MET A 411 85.96 -19.45 -48.14
CA MET A 411 86.92 -18.39 -48.47
C MET A 411 88.23 -18.54 -47.70
N GLU A 412 88.18 -18.85 -46.39
CA GLU A 412 89.36 -19.08 -45.56
C GLU A 412 90.16 -20.31 -46.00
N GLU A 413 89.48 -21.35 -46.49
CA GLU A 413 90.10 -22.57 -47.04
C GLU A 413 90.66 -22.38 -48.47
N GLY A 414 90.56 -21.20 -49.07
CA GLY A 414 91.13 -20.89 -50.39
C GLY A 414 90.45 -21.58 -51.58
N LYS A 415 89.22 -22.09 -51.41
CA LYS A 415 88.46 -22.83 -52.44
C LYS A 415 87.64 -21.89 -53.32
N ALA A 416 88.32 -21.05 -54.10
CA ALA A 416 87.70 -20.01 -54.93
C ALA A 416 86.61 -20.54 -55.89
N GLU A 417 86.78 -21.74 -56.44
CA GLU A 417 85.82 -22.37 -57.36
C GLU A 417 84.52 -22.79 -56.66
N ALA A 418 84.60 -23.26 -55.41
CA ALA A 418 83.44 -23.65 -54.61
C ALA A 418 82.64 -22.45 -54.11
N VAL A 419 83.32 -21.33 -53.80
CA VAL A 419 82.68 -20.05 -53.46
C VAL A 419 81.91 -19.48 -54.66
N ALA A 420 82.51 -19.54 -55.86
CA ALA A 420 81.85 -19.09 -57.09
C ALA A 420 80.56 -19.89 -57.37
N GLY A 421 80.58 -21.21 -57.19
CA GLY A 421 79.40 -22.06 -57.33
C GLY A 421 78.27 -21.71 -56.37
N GLN A 422 78.58 -21.44 -55.10
CA GLN A 422 77.58 -21.02 -54.11
C GLN A 422 76.99 -19.62 -54.40
N ILE A 423 77.79 -18.69 -54.92
CA ILE A 423 77.31 -17.37 -55.33
C ILE A 423 76.41 -17.47 -56.59
N GLU A 424 76.71 -18.40 -57.50
CA GLU A 424 75.90 -18.65 -58.69
C GLU A 424 74.54 -19.28 -58.33
N GLU A 425 74.51 -20.21 -57.37
CA GLU A 425 73.27 -20.76 -56.81
C GLU A 425 72.39 -19.69 -56.14
N LEU A 426 73.01 -18.72 -55.44
CA LEU A 426 72.31 -17.58 -54.85
C LEU A 426 71.75 -16.63 -55.92
N ARG A 427 72.50 -16.34 -56.98
CA ARG A 427 72.04 -15.51 -58.11
C ARG A 427 70.94 -16.18 -58.93
N ALA A 428 70.96 -17.50 -59.04
CA ALA A 428 69.94 -18.27 -59.76
C ALA A 428 68.58 -18.34 -59.01
N GLY A 429 68.49 -17.83 -57.78
CA GLY A 429 67.24 -17.79 -57.00
C GLY A 429 66.68 -19.17 -56.66
N LYS A 430 67.45 -20.25 -56.86
CA LYS A 430 66.96 -21.64 -56.82
C LYS A 430 66.56 -22.16 -55.44
N THR A 431 66.64 -21.35 -54.38
CA THR A 431 66.40 -21.79 -53.00
C THR A 431 65.72 -20.75 -52.10
N LEU A 432 64.86 -19.89 -52.65
CA LEU A 432 64.18 -18.83 -51.87
C LEU A 432 62.64 -18.95 -51.81
N LEU A 433 62.10 -20.15 -52.02
CA LEU A 433 60.71 -20.50 -51.69
C LEU A 433 60.65 -21.74 -50.81
#